data_AF-A0AAV6D780-F1
#
_entry.id   AF-A0AAV6D780-F1
#
_cell.length_a   1.000
_cell.length_b   1.000
_cell.length_c   1.000
_cell.angle_alpha   90.00
_cell.angle_beta   90.00
_cell.angle_gamma   90.00
#
_symmetry.space_group_name_H-M   'P 1'
#
loop_
_entity.id
_entity.type
_entity.pdbx_description
1 polymer ?
#
loop_
_entity_poly.entity_id
_entity_poly.type
_entity_poly.pdbx_seq_one_letter_code
_entity_poly.pdbx_strand_id
1 'polypeptide(L)'
;MKTKELNKLLTQIETHIECWKQFNHFIEVGRSKKFGPADESHFLEIKSVIVQELELIFAAIEVPSPSRDEVHNLLGNTPSLRALSEMNEGMLRGLEGQWHKIYIGWHAILGQLKVKQRAEEAKSFWGK
;
A
#
# COMPACT_ATOMS: atom_id res chain seq x y z
N MET A 1 10.18 6.56 19.85
CA MET A 1 10.65 5.48 18.95
C MET A 1 12.15 5.64 18.76
N LYS A 2 12.94 4.57 18.88
CA LYS A 2 14.40 4.60 18.68
C LYS A 2 14.72 4.65 17.18
N THR A 3 15.87 5.20 16.79
CA THR A 3 16.29 5.34 15.38
C THR A 3 16.23 4.02 14.59
N LYS A 4 16.63 2.91 15.20
CA LYS A 4 16.56 1.58 14.58
C LYS A 4 15.13 1.14 14.26
N GLU A 5 14.19 1.42 15.16
CA GLU A 5 12.76 1.10 14.98
C GLU A 5 12.15 1.97 13.89
N LEU A 6 12.51 3.26 13.85
CA LEU A 6 12.09 4.19 12.80
C LEU A 6 12.58 3.76 11.42
N ASN A 7 13.85 3.37 11.29
CA ASN A 7 14.40 2.90 10.02
C ASN A 7 13.70 1.62 9.55
N LYS A 8 13.42 0.68 10.47
CA LYS A 8 12.65 -0.53 10.13
C LYS A 8 11.25 -0.18 9.62
N LEU A 9 10.56 0.73 10.30
CA LEU A 9 9.22 1.18 9.88
C LEU A 9 9.24 1.90 8.52
N LEU A 10 10.27 2.68 8.23
CA LEU A 10 10.44 3.32 6.92
C LEU A 10 10.56 2.28 5.81
N THR A 11 11.42 1.29 5.98
CA THR A 11 11.55 0.19 5.02
C THR A 11 10.24 -0.57 4.86
N GLN A 12 9.53 -0.84 5.95
CA GLN A 12 8.22 -1.49 5.93
C GLN A 12 7.21 -0.72 5.06
N ILE A 13 7.11 0.60 5.25
CA ILE A 13 6.17 1.43 4.49
C ILE A 13 6.58 1.53 3.03
N GLU A 14 7.89 1.58 2.73
CA GLU A 14 8.38 1.54 1.35
C GLU A 14 8.01 0.23 0.65
N THR A 15 8.16 -0.91 1.33
CA THR A 15 7.69 -2.22 0.85
C THR A 15 6.17 -2.22 0.63
N HIS A 16 5.39 -1.72 1.59
CA HIS A 16 3.93 -1.63 1.48
C HIS A 16 3.49 -0.78 0.28
N ILE A 17 4.15 0.35 0.04
CA ILE A 17 3.90 1.21 -1.12
C ILE A 17 4.22 0.47 -2.43
N GLU A 18 5.27 -0.34 -2.47
CA GLU A 18 5.60 -1.13 -3.65
C GLU A 18 4.54 -2.19 -3.95
N CYS A 19 3.99 -2.84 -2.93
CA CYS A 19 2.85 -3.75 -3.09
C CYS A 19 1.64 -3.03 -3.71
N TRP A 20 1.37 -1.77 -3.32
CA TRP A 20 0.30 -0.99 -3.94
C TRP A 20 0.56 -0.66 -5.41
N LYS A 21 1.81 -0.48 -5.85
CA LYS A 21 2.13 -0.32 -7.28
C LYS A 21 1.86 -1.60 -8.05
N GLN A 22 2.25 -2.75 -7.49
CA GLN A 22 2.00 -4.06 -8.09
C GLN A 22 0.50 -4.36 -8.16
N PHE A 23 -0.27 -4.00 -7.13
CA PHE A 23 -1.72 -4.08 -7.16
C PHE A 23 -2.32 -3.27 -8.32
N ASN A 24 -1.84 -2.04 -8.54
CA ASN A 24 -2.30 -1.23 -9.68
C ASN A 24 -1.95 -1.85 -11.03
N HIS A 25 -0.77 -2.45 -11.16
CA HIS A 25 -0.42 -3.22 -12.35
C HIS A 25 -1.44 -4.33 -12.62
N PHE A 26 -1.90 -5.03 -11.58
CA PHE A 26 -2.92 -6.07 -11.72
C PHE A 26 -4.31 -5.55 -12.09
N ILE A 27 -4.66 -4.30 -11.75
CA ILE A 27 -5.86 -3.64 -12.29
C ILE A 27 -5.78 -3.58 -13.81
N GLU A 28 -4.64 -3.17 -14.37
CA GLU A 28 -4.43 -3.11 -15.82
C GLU A 28 -4.40 -4.51 -16.46
N VAL A 29 -3.80 -5.50 -15.79
CA VAL A 29 -3.83 -6.89 -16.23
C VAL A 29 -5.28 -7.40 -16.33
N GLY A 30 -6.09 -7.19 -15.29
CA GLY A 30 -7.51 -7.54 -15.27
C GLY A 30 -8.29 -6.83 -16.38
N ARG A 31 -8.07 -5.53 -16.57
CA ARG A 31 -8.67 -4.72 -17.64
C ARG A 31 -8.34 -5.25 -19.03
N SER A 32 -7.08 -5.65 -19.26
CA SER A 32 -6.62 -6.18 -20.55
C SER A 32 -7.20 -7.55 -20.88
N LYS A 33 -7.72 -8.27 -19.87
CA LYS A 33 -8.21 -9.66 -19.95
C LYS A 33 -7.14 -10.66 -20.42
N LYS A 34 -5.87 -10.30 -20.30
CA LYS A 34 -4.71 -11.14 -20.67
C LYS A 34 -4.03 -11.63 -19.41
N PHE A 35 -4.65 -12.60 -18.75
CA PHE A 35 -4.12 -13.21 -17.53
C PHE A 35 -4.34 -14.71 -17.52
N GLY A 36 -3.42 -15.41 -16.87
CA GLY A 36 -3.50 -16.84 -16.59
C GLY A 36 -3.61 -17.15 -15.09
N PRO A 37 -3.63 -18.44 -14.74
CA PRO A 37 -3.70 -18.87 -13.33
C PRO A 37 -2.54 -18.35 -12.46
N ALA A 38 -1.35 -18.17 -13.03
CA ALA A 38 -0.19 -17.63 -12.32
C ALA A 38 -0.39 -16.15 -11.92
N ASP A 39 -0.94 -15.34 -12.83
CA ASP A 39 -1.26 -13.94 -12.57
C ASP A 39 -2.32 -13.82 -11.47
N GLU A 40 -3.35 -14.66 -11.52
CA GLU A 40 -4.40 -14.71 -10.50
C GLU A 40 -3.81 -15.07 -9.12
N SER A 41 -2.95 -16.09 -9.05
CA SER A 41 -2.28 -16.46 -7.80
C SER A 41 -1.43 -15.31 -7.24
N HIS A 42 -0.66 -14.64 -8.10
CA HIS A 42 0.20 -13.53 -7.69
C HIS A 42 -0.64 -12.31 -7.26
N PHE A 43 -1.75 -12.03 -7.93
CA PHE A 43 -2.68 -10.98 -7.52
C PHE A 43 -3.20 -11.22 -6.10
N LEU A 44 -3.64 -12.44 -5.78
CA LEU A 44 -4.13 -12.79 -4.44
C LEU A 44 -3.03 -12.74 -3.38
N GLU A 45 -1.80 -13.12 -3.74
CA GLU A 45 -0.64 -13.02 -2.85
C GLU A 45 -0.34 -11.56 -2.50
N ILE A 46 -0.28 -10.67 -3.50
CA ILE A 46 -0.06 -9.23 -3.27
C ILE A 46 -1.12 -8.64 -2.36
N LYS A 47 -2.39 -8.99 -2.54
CA LYS A 47 -3.46 -8.54 -1.63
C LYS A 47 -3.22 -9.01 -0.19
N SER A 48 -2.76 -10.25 -0.02
CA SER A 48 -2.46 -10.81 1.30
C SER A 48 -1.30 -10.07 1.97
N VAL A 49 -0.24 -9.76 1.21
CA VAL A 49 0.90 -8.96 1.70
C VAL A 49 0.44 -7.55 2.08
N ILE A 50 -0.38 -6.89 1.25
CA ILE A 50 -0.93 -5.56 1.58
C ILE A 50 -1.63 -5.57 2.94
N VAL A 51 -2.51 -6.54 3.20
CA VAL A 51 -3.24 -6.62 4.48
C VAL A 51 -2.31 -6.90 5.65
N GLN A 52 -1.34 -7.81 5.50
CA GLN A 52 -0.40 -8.12 6.58
C GLN A 52 0.47 -6.91 6.94
N GLU A 53 1.02 -6.24 5.91
CA GLU A 53 1.83 -5.04 6.07
C GLU A 53 1.03 -3.89 6.70
N LEU A 54 -0.24 -3.73 6.31
CA LEU A 54 -1.15 -2.75 6.89
C LEU A 54 -1.24 -2.91 8.42
N GLU A 55 -1.49 -4.13 8.89
CA GLU A 55 -1.63 -4.41 10.32
C GLU A 55 -0.32 -4.17 11.08
N LEU A 56 0.81 -4.53 10.49
CA LEU A 56 2.13 -4.26 11.08
C LEU A 56 2.40 -2.75 11.21
N ILE A 57 2.03 -1.96 10.19
CA ILE A 57 2.19 -0.49 10.22
C ILE A 57 1.26 0.12 11.27
N PHE A 58 -0.01 -0.26 11.31
CA PHE A 58 -0.99 0.27 12.27
C PHE A 58 -0.69 -0.12 13.72
N ALA A 59 -0.04 -1.26 13.95
CA ALA A 59 0.48 -1.61 15.27
C ALA A 59 1.67 -0.74 15.69
N ALA A 60 2.43 -0.19 14.74
CA ALA A 60 3.63 0.60 15.02
C ALA A 60 3.37 2.10 15.18
N ILE A 61 2.40 2.65 14.45
CA ILE A 61 2.09 4.08 14.43
C ILE A 61 0.60 4.35 14.27
N GLU A 62 0.19 5.52 14.76
CA GLU A 62 -1.11 6.07 14.41
C GLU A 62 -1.08 6.61 12.97
N VAL A 63 -2.02 6.14 12.15
CA VAL A 63 -2.19 6.55 10.76
C VAL A 63 -3.56 7.21 10.61
N PRO A 64 -3.62 8.53 10.35
CA PRO A 64 -4.90 9.23 10.20
C PRO A 64 -5.59 8.90 8.88
N SER A 65 -4.83 8.59 7.84
CA SER A 65 -5.32 8.16 6.52
C SER A 65 -4.16 7.50 5.75
N PRO A 66 -4.41 6.44 4.97
CA PRO A 66 -5.70 5.78 4.73
C PRO A 66 -6.18 4.96 5.94
N SER A 67 -7.50 4.77 6.06
CA SER A 67 -8.09 3.94 7.13
C SER A 67 -8.09 2.45 6.78
N ARG A 68 -8.24 1.59 7.80
CA ARG A 68 -8.38 0.14 7.61
C ARG A 68 -9.54 -0.19 6.68
N ASP A 69 -10.67 0.48 6.88
CA ASP A 69 -11.89 0.25 6.11
C ASP A 69 -11.72 0.69 4.65
N GLU A 70 -11.04 1.81 4.39
CA GLU A 70 -10.73 2.24 3.01
C GLU A 70 -9.93 1.18 2.27
N VAL A 71 -8.89 0.63 2.92
CA VAL A 71 -8.06 -0.43 2.33
C VAL A 71 -8.85 -1.71 2.13
N HIS A 72 -9.57 -2.19 3.15
CA HIS A 72 -10.36 -3.42 3.06
C HIS A 72 -11.48 -3.32 2.03
N ASN A 73 -12.14 -2.17 1.91
CA ASN A 73 -13.16 -1.95 0.89
C ASN A 73 -12.57 -2.05 -0.53
N LEU A 74 -11.41 -1.43 -0.78
CA LEU A 74 -10.75 -1.50 -2.08
C LEU A 74 -10.37 -2.95 -2.46
N LEU A 75 -9.77 -3.67 -1.51
CA LEU A 75 -9.36 -5.07 -1.72
C LEU A 75 -10.55 -6.02 -1.84
N GLY A 76 -11.62 -5.76 -1.08
CA GLY A 76 -12.86 -6.54 -1.09
C GLY A 76 -13.63 -6.38 -2.40
N ASN A 77 -13.61 -5.18 -2.99
CA ASN A 77 -14.22 -4.91 -4.29
C ASN A 77 -13.47 -5.56 -5.47
N THR A 78 -12.27 -6.09 -5.25
CA THR A 78 -11.42 -6.66 -6.30
C THR A 78 -11.04 -8.12 -5.99
N PRO A 79 -12.01 -9.03 -5.80
CA PRO A 79 -11.74 -10.35 -5.23
C PRO A 79 -10.82 -11.21 -6.10
N SER A 80 -10.80 -11.01 -7.43
CA SER A 80 -10.00 -11.75 -8.40
C SER A 80 -9.69 -10.92 -9.65
N LEU A 81 -8.72 -11.35 -10.48
CA LEU A 81 -8.49 -10.75 -11.80
C LEU A 81 -9.68 -10.97 -12.72
N ARG A 82 -10.35 -12.12 -12.58
CA ARG A 82 -11.62 -12.38 -13.27
C ARG A 82 -12.67 -11.32 -12.93
N ALA A 83 -12.89 -11.02 -11.65
CA ALA A 83 -13.86 -10.01 -11.24
C ALA A 83 -13.51 -8.64 -11.81
N LEU A 84 -12.23 -8.26 -11.81
CA LEU A 84 -11.75 -7.02 -12.45
C LEU A 84 -12.06 -6.98 -13.95
N SER A 85 -11.87 -8.11 -14.65
CA SER A 85 -12.10 -8.22 -16.10
C SER A 85 -13.57 -8.11 -16.52
N GLU A 86 -14.48 -8.32 -15.57
CA GLU A 86 -15.93 -8.26 -15.72
C GLU A 86 -16.49 -6.87 -15.35
N MET A 87 -15.68 -6.01 -14.70
CA MET A 87 -16.06 -4.63 -14.38
C MET A 87 -16.22 -3.77 -15.64
N ASN A 88 -17.15 -2.83 -15.59
CA ASN A 88 -17.25 -1.78 -16.61
C ASN A 88 -16.25 -0.63 -16.36
N GLU A 89 -16.02 0.19 -17.38
CA GLU A 89 -15.09 1.34 -17.34
C GLU A 89 -15.42 2.38 -16.24
N GLY A 90 -16.68 2.49 -15.83
CA GLY A 90 -17.06 3.36 -14.70
C GLY A 90 -16.55 2.82 -13.37
N MET A 91 -16.74 1.52 -13.14
CA MET A 91 -16.28 0.83 -11.93
C MET A 91 -14.75 0.81 -11.85
N LEU A 92 -14.06 0.52 -12.96
CA LEU A 92 -12.60 0.54 -13.02
C LEU A 92 -12.03 1.93 -12.70
N ARG A 93 -12.58 3.00 -13.27
CA ARG A 93 -12.15 4.37 -12.93
C ARG A 93 -12.40 4.72 -11.47
N GLY A 94 -13.52 4.26 -10.90
CA GLY A 94 -13.81 4.43 -9.47
C GLY A 94 -12.79 3.69 -8.59
N LEU A 95 -12.40 2.49 -9.00
CA LEU A 95 -11.37 1.68 -8.34
C LEU A 95 -9.99 2.34 -8.40
N GLU A 96 -9.57 2.79 -9.58
CA GLU A 96 -8.32 3.54 -9.81
C GLU A 96 -8.28 4.80 -8.92
N GLY A 97 -9.39 5.52 -8.79
CA GLY A 97 -9.49 6.69 -7.92
C GLY A 97 -9.33 6.36 -6.43
N GLN A 98 -9.98 5.29 -5.95
CA GLN A 98 -9.83 4.82 -4.57
C GLN A 98 -8.40 4.34 -4.29
N TRP A 99 -7.82 3.56 -5.21
CA TRP A 99 -6.43 3.15 -5.15
C TRP A 99 -5.49 4.36 -5.05
N HIS A 100 -5.67 5.35 -5.92
CA HIS A 100 -4.82 6.53 -5.95
C HIS A 100 -4.86 7.29 -4.62
N LYS A 101 -6.06 7.47 -4.04
CA LYS A 101 -6.24 8.13 -2.74
C LYS A 101 -5.47 7.41 -1.62
N ILE A 102 -5.54 6.07 -1.57
CA ILE A 102 -4.80 5.26 -0.61
C ILE A 102 -3.29 5.38 -0.85
N TYR A 103 -2.87 5.26 -2.11
CA TYR A 103 -1.48 5.31 -2.52
C TYR A 103 -0.79 6.63 -2.12
N ILE A 104 -1.41 7.78 -2.41
CA ILE A 104 -0.86 9.09 -2.02
C ILE A 104 -0.87 9.29 -0.50
N GLY A 105 -1.86 8.71 0.21
CA GLY A 105 -1.91 8.72 1.66
C GLY A 105 -0.67 8.06 2.28
N TRP A 106 -0.29 6.88 1.78
CA TRP A 106 0.94 6.21 2.23
C TRP A 106 2.21 7.02 1.95
N HIS A 107 2.30 7.68 0.79
CA HIS A 107 3.43 8.58 0.50
C HIS A 107 3.49 9.78 1.44
N ALA A 108 2.34 10.32 1.86
CA ALA A 108 2.31 11.39 2.86
C ALA A 108 2.85 10.91 4.21
N ILE A 109 2.45 9.71 4.68
CA ILE A 109 2.97 9.09 5.90
C ILE A 109 4.48 8.85 5.79
N LEU A 110 4.95 8.30 4.66
CA LEU A 110 6.37 8.09 4.41
C LEU A 110 7.16 9.40 4.50
N GLY A 111 6.66 10.48 3.90
CA GLY A 111 7.27 11.81 3.98
C GLY A 111 7.38 12.33 5.41
N GLN A 112 6.31 12.18 6.20
CA GLN A 112 6.31 12.57 7.63
C GLN A 112 7.33 11.78 8.45
N LEU A 113 7.46 10.48 8.21
CA LEU A 113 8.45 9.64 8.89
C LEU A 113 9.89 9.98 8.48
N LYS A 114 10.13 10.31 7.21
CA LYS A 114 11.45 10.77 6.73
C LYS A 114 11.88 12.08 7.40
N VAL A 115 10.94 12.99 7.69
CA VAL A 115 11.24 14.19 8.50
C VAL A 115 11.68 13.81 9.91
N LYS A 116 10.96 12.88 10.57
CA LYS A 116 11.33 12.39 11.90
C LYS A 116 12.71 11.72 11.89
N GLN A 117 13.04 10.95 10.84
CA GLN A 117 14.33 10.29 10.69
C GLN A 117 15.48 11.28 10.66
N ARG A 118 15.38 12.31 9.81
CA ARG A 118 16.39 13.37 9.70
C ARG A 118 16.59 14.12 11.02
N ALA A 119 15.51 14.37 11.76
CA ALA A 119 15.58 15.03 13.05
C ALA A 119 16.34 14.18 14.10
N GLU A 120 16.11 12.87 14.12
CA GLU A 120 16.83 11.95 15.03
C GLU A 120 18.30 11.78 14.63
N GLU A 121 18.60 11.72 13.34
CA GLU A 121 19.99 11.69 12.83
C GLU A 121 20.75 12.96 13.21
N ALA A 122 20.12 14.13 13.07
CA ALA A 122 20.71 15.40 13.49
C ALA A 122 21.02 15.43 15.00
N LYS A 123 20.09 14.98 15.85
CA LYS A 123 20.34 14.88 17.31
C LYS A 123 21.50 13.95 17.63
N SER A 124 21.60 12.81 16.95
CA SER A 124 22.71 11.88 17.13
C SER A 124 24.06 12.45 16.70
N PHE A 125 24.05 13.39 15.74
CA PHE A 125 25.26 14.07 15.26
C PHE A 125 25.74 15.15 16.25
N TRP A 126 24.82 15.93 16.83
CA TRP A 126 25.13 17.01 17.77
C TRP A 126 25.24 16.56 19.24
N GLY A 127 24.78 15.35 19.57
CA GLY A 127 24.84 14.77 20.92
C GLY A 127 26.09 13.91 21.19
N LYS A 128 27.06 13.91 20.27
CA LYS A 128 28.43 13.42 20.48
C LYS A 128 29.37 14.61 20.60
#